data_AF-A0A1Y2VHL8-F1
#
_entry.id   AF-A0A1Y2VHL8-F1
#
_cell.length_a   1.000
_cell.length_b   1.000
_cell.length_c   1.000
_cell.angle_alpha   90.00
_cell.angle_beta   90.00
_cell.angle_gamma   90.00
#
_symmetry.space_group_name_H-M   'P 1'
#
loop_
_entity.id
_entity.type
_entity.pdbx_description
1 polymer ?
#
loop_
_entity_poly.entity_id
_entity_poly.type
_entity_poly.pdbx_seq_one_letter_code
_entity_poly.pdbx_strand_id
1 'polypeptide(L)'
;MSNRQLARDMQVEFQARFQAKQARREAQKAAKQDPLLKKQIQDLLKKGDTAKAYQKAKVLLSKQALAQQMDQMADMAELSVAQIQANNAMNRMTHMMGQSSRTMTAAQRNMNPER
;
A
#
# COMPACT_ATOMS: atom_id res chain seq x y z
N MET A 1 -3.20 -1.10 -26.75
CA MET A 1 -3.93 -0.90 -25.49
C MET A 1 -5.10 0.01 -25.78
N SER A 2 -6.33 -0.40 -25.45
CA SER A 2 -7.46 0.54 -25.47
C SER A 2 -7.25 1.53 -24.33
N ASN A 3 -7.47 2.84 -24.54
CA ASN A 3 -7.42 3.86 -23.47
C ASN A 3 -8.28 3.48 -22.26
N ARG A 4 -9.31 2.66 -22.49
CA ARG A 4 -10.19 2.11 -21.45
C ARG A 4 -9.49 1.12 -20.51
N GLN A 5 -8.53 0.34 -21.01
CA GLN A 5 -7.75 -0.59 -20.19
C GLN A 5 -6.81 0.20 -19.28
N LEU A 6 -6.12 1.20 -19.84
CA LEU A 6 -5.20 2.05 -19.09
C LEU A 6 -5.91 2.83 -17.97
N ALA A 7 -7.12 3.33 -18.23
CA ALA A 7 -7.93 4.01 -17.23
C ALA A 7 -8.36 3.08 -16.06
N ARG A 8 -8.73 1.84 -16.36
CA ARG A 8 -9.06 0.83 -15.33
C ARG A 8 -7.85 0.48 -14.49
N ASP A 9 -6.71 0.26 -15.13
CA ASP A 9 -5.45 -0.06 -14.47
C ASP A 9 -5.04 1.06 -13.50
N MET A 10 -5.15 2.32 -13.93
CA MET A 10 -4.90 3.48 -13.06
C MET A 10 -5.91 3.60 -11.91
N GLN A 11 -7.18 3.31 -12.16
CA GLN A 11 -8.22 3.37 -11.12
C GLN A 11 -7.98 2.32 -10.02
N VAL A 12 -7.63 1.09 -10.41
CA VAL A 12 -7.32 -0.01 -9.48
C VAL A 12 -6.07 0.32 -8.66
N GLU A 13 -5.02 0.84 -9.32
CA GLU A 13 -3.81 1.27 -8.64
C GLU A 13 -4.09 2.39 -7.62
N PHE A 14 -4.87 3.40 -8.01
CA PHE A 14 -5.24 4.50 -7.12
C PHE A 14 -6.04 4.03 -5.92
N GLN A 15 -7.04 3.16 -6.14
CA GLN A 15 -7.89 2.63 -5.07
C GLN A 15 -7.06 1.83 -4.06
N ALA A 16 -6.17 0.95 -4.53
CA ALA A 16 -5.31 0.14 -3.68
C ALA A 16 -4.33 1.01 -2.88
N ARG A 17 -3.69 2.02 -3.52
CA ARG A 17 -2.83 3.00 -2.83
C ARG A 17 -3.59 3.79 -1.75
N PHE A 18 -4.82 4.20 -2.07
CA PHE A 18 -5.64 4.97 -1.14
C PHE A 18 -6.01 4.15 0.10
N GLN A 19 -6.41 2.89 -0.08
CA GLN A 19 -6.72 1.98 1.03
C GLN A 19 -5.49 1.71 1.91
N ALA A 20 -4.33 1.42 1.30
CA ALA A 20 -3.08 1.23 2.05
C ALA A 20 -2.71 2.47 2.90
N LYS A 21 -2.84 3.67 2.30
CA LYS A 21 -2.58 4.93 3.00
C LYS A 21 -3.56 5.20 4.15
N GLN A 22 -4.84 4.86 3.98
CA GLN A 22 -5.82 4.96 5.05
C GLN A 22 -5.50 4.01 6.21
N ALA A 23 -5.20 2.75 5.91
CA ALA A 23 -4.83 1.75 6.91
C ALA A 23 -3.60 2.17 7.73
N ARG A 24 -2.52 2.62 7.07
CA ARG A 24 -1.34 3.17 7.78
C ARG A 24 -1.67 4.39 8.63
N ARG A 25 -2.50 5.30 8.12
CA ARG A 25 -2.87 6.50 8.88
C ARG A 25 -3.63 6.14 10.15
N GLU A 26 -4.50 5.13 10.09
CA GLU A 26 -5.26 4.66 11.25
C GLU A 26 -4.36 3.92 12.25
N ALA A 27 -3.47 3.05 11.78
CA ALA A 27 -2.48 2.37 12.62
C ALA A 27 -1.57 3.39 13.35
N GLN A 28 -1.07 4.40 12.64
CA GLN A 28 -0.26 5.47 13.26
C GLN A 28 -1.02 6.31 14.29
N LYS A 29 -2.32 6.57 14.06
CA LYS A 29 -3.16 7.27 15.04
C LYS A 29 -3.33 6.42 16.31
N ALA A 30 -3.51 5.11 16.17
CA ALA A 30 -3.59 4.20 17.30
C ALA A 30 -2.27 4.18 18.08
N ALA A 31 -1.14 4.05 17.39
CA ALA A 31 0.20 4.05 18.01
C ALA A 31 0.51 5.34 18.78
N LYS A 32 0.00 6.50 18.35
CA LYS A 32 0.17 7.78 19.08
C LYS A 32 -0.57 7.84 20.41
N GLN A 33 -1.58 6.98 20.63
CA GLN A 33 -2.30 6.91 21.92
C GLN A 33 -1.56 6.05 22.96
N ASP A 34 -0.62 5.21 22.53
CA ASP A 34 0.12 4.31 23.41
C ASP A 34 0.89 5.03 24.53
N PRO A 35 1.65 6.11 24.28
CA PRO A 35 2.40 6.79 25.33
C PRO A 35 1.47 7.36 26.42
N LEU A 36 0.31 7.87 26.03
CA LEU A 36 -0.68 8.41 26.96
C LEU A 36 -1.25 7.30 27.86
N LEU A 37 -1.62 6.17 27.27
CA LEU A 37 -2.14 5.01 28.01
C LEU A 37 -1.08 4.43 28.95
N LYS A 38 0.18 4.31 28.49
CA LYS A 38 1.31 3.89 29.34
C LYS A 38 1.51 4.81 30.54
N LYS A 39 1.45 6.13 30.34
CA LYS A 39 1.55 7.10 31.43
C LYS A 39 0.40 6.94 32.43
N GLN A 40 -0.83 6.79 31.95
CA GLN A 40 -1.99 6.56 32.82
C GLN A 40 -1.90 5.25 33.61
N ILE A 41 -1.38 4.18 33.00
CA ILE A 41 -1.11 2.91 33.71
C ILE A 41 -0.07 3.14 34.80
N GLN A 42 1.02 3.84 34.49
CA GLN A 42 2.07 4.15 35.47
C GLN A 42 1.53 4.99 36.64
N ASP A 43 0.68 5.97 36.37
CA ASP A 43 0.06 6.80 37.41
C ASP A 43 -0.91 5.99 38.28
N LEU A 44 -1.66 5.04 37.71
CA LEU A 44 -2.51 4.13 38.47
C LEU A 44 -1.70 3.18 39.37
N LEU A 45 -0.57 2.66 38.85
CA LEU A 45 0.35 1.84 39.63
C LEU A 45 0.97 2.62 40.80
N LYS A 46 1.39 3.86 40.58
CA LYS A 46 1.90 4.75 41.64
C LYS A 46 0.87 5.03 42.73
N LYS A 47 -0.42 5.06 42.38
CA LYS A 47 -1.54 5.25 43.33
C LYS A 47 -1.98 3.97 44.02
N GLY A 48 -1.41 2.82 43.68
CA GLY A 48 -1.79 1.50 44.23
C GLY A 48 -3.07 0.91 43.63
N ASP A 49 -3.65 1.53 42.58
CA ASP A 49 -4.91 1.11 41.95
C ASP A 49 -4.63 0.02 40.88
N THR A 50 -4.07 -1.10 41.33
CA THR A 50 -3.50 -2.17 40.49
C THR A 50 -4.54 -2.87 39.61
N ALA A 51 -5.77 -3.02 40.10
CA ALA A 51 -6.87 -3.62 39.32
C ALA A 51 -7.21 -2.79 38.09
N LYS A 52 -7.31 -1.46 38.23
CA LYS A 52 -7.57 -0.55 37.11
C LYS A 52 -6.37 -0.46 36.17
N ALA A 53 -5.15 -0.44 36.72
CA ALA A 53 -3.93 -0.48 35.93
C ALA A 53 -3.87 -1.73 35.03
N TYR A 54 -4.23 -2.90 35.58
CA TYR A 54 -4.27 -4.16 34.83
C TYR A 54 -5.29 -4.16 33.70
N GLN A 55 -6.53 -3.71 33.97
CA GLN A 55 -7.55 -3.60 32.93
C GLN A 55 -7.09 -2.68 31.79
N LYS A 56 -6.46 -1.55 32.14
CA LYS A 56 -5.97 -0.58 31.16
C LYS A 56 -4.77 -1.10 30.36
N ALA A 57 -3.89 -1.88 30.99
CA ALA A 57 -2.80 -2.58 30.32
C ALA A 57 -3.32 -3.61 29.31
N LYS A 58 -4.37 -4.37 29.66
CA LYS A 58 -5.01 -5.31 28.73
C LYS A 58 -5.57 -4.62 27.48
N VAL A 59 -6.21 -3.46 27.67
CA VAL A 59 -6.72 -2.63 26.56
C VAL A 59 -5.57 -2.07 25.71
N LEU A 60 -4.47 -1.65 26.33
CA LEU A 60 -3.29 -1.19 25.59
C LEU A 60 -2.74 -2.32 24.71
N LEU A 61 -2.59 -3.52 25.27
CA LEU A 61 -2.09 -4.69 24.54
C LEU A 61 -2.99 -5.06 23.35
N SER A 62 -4.31 -5.03 23.54
CA SER A 62 -5.25 -5.33 22.45
C SER A 62 -5.20 -4.27 21.34
N LYS A 63 -5.04 -2.98 21.70
CA LYS A 63 -4.84 -1.90 20.72
C LYS A 63 -3.54 -2.04 19.95
N GLN A 64 -2.46 -2.45 20.61
CA GLN A 64 -1.16 -2.69 19.97
C GLN A 64 -1.23 -3.86 19.00
N ALA A 65 -1.87 -4.97 19.38
CA ALA A 65 -2.06 -6.11 18.49
C ALA A 65 -2.89 -5.73 17.26
N LEU A 66 -3.95 -4.94 17.43
CA LEU A 66 -4.75 -4.44 16.32
C LEU A 66 -3.92 -3.51 15.42
N ALA A 67 -3.15 -2.58 15.98
CA ALA A 67 -2.30 -1.68 15.21
C ALA A 67 -1.24 -2.46 14.40
N GLN A 68 -0.62 -3.48 14.99
CA GLN A 68 0.31 -4.38 14.29
C GLN A 68 -0.38 -5.15 13.15
N GLN A 69 -1.60 -5.65 13.39
CA GLN A 69 -2.38 -6.31 12.34
C GLN A 69 -2.71 -5.35 11.20
N MET A 70 -3.05 -4.10 11.51
CA MET A 70 -3.32 -3.07 10.50
C MET A 70 -2.07 -2.66 9.73
N ASP A 71 -0.92 -2.55 10.38
CA ASP A 71 0.36 -2.30 9.73
C ASP A 71 0.73 -3.45 8.78
N GLN A 72 0.58 -4.71 9.21
CA GLN A 72 0.78 -5.87 8.34
C GLN A 72 -0.17 -5.88 7.13
N MET A 73 -1.44 -5.53 7.33
CA MET A 73 -2.39 -5.40 6.21
C MET A 73 -1.98 -4.29 5.26
N ALA A 74 -1.48 -3.16 5.79
CA ALA A 74 -1.04 -2.06 4.97
C ALA A 74 0.22 -2.43 4.15
N ASP A 75 1.17 -3.15 4.74
CA ASP A 75 2.35 -3.64 4.02
C ASP A 75 1.97 -4.64 2.92
N MET A 76 1.01 -5.54 3.18
CA MET A 76 0.45 -6.44 2.15
C MET A 76 -0.27 -5.67 1.04
N ALA A 77 -1.01 -4.62 1.39
CA ALA A 77 -1.66 -3.75 0.41
C ALA A 77 -0.61 -2.99 -0.42
N GLU A 78 0.50 -2.56 0.18
CA GLU A 78 1.62 -1.93 -0.54
C GLU A 78 2.33 -2.90 -1.50
N LEU A 79 2.53 -4.16 -1.10
CA LEU A 79 3.05 -5.20 -1.99
C LEU A 79 2.13 -5.43 -3.18
N SER A 80 0.82 -5.52 -2.94
CA SER A 80 -0.19 -5.64 -4.00
C SER A 80 -0.16 -4.44 -4.94
N VAL A 81 -0.06 -3.22 -4.39
CA VAL A 81 0.10 -1.98 -5.15
C VAL A 81 1.36 -1.98 -6.01
N ALA A 82 2.49 -2.45 -5.48
CA ALA A 82 3.74 -2.57 -6.23
C ALA A 82 3.63 -3.58 -7.37
N GLN A 83 2.95 -4.70 -7.14
CA GLN A 83 2.68 -5.71 -8.17
C GLN A 83 1.76 -5.18 -9.28
N ILE A 84 0.69 -4.46 -8.92
CA ILE A 84 -0.21 -3.81 -9.89
C ILE A 84 0.57 -2.81 -10.76
N GLN A 85 1.44 -2.01 -10.15
CA GLN A 85 2.30 -1.06 -10.88
C GLN A 85 3.24 -1.74 -11.84
N ALA A 86 3.91 -2.82 -11.40
CA ALA A 86 4.80 -3.58 -12.26
C ALA A 86 4.05 -4.15 -13.47
N ASN A 87 2.86 -4.73 -13.26
CA ASN A 87 2.01 -5.23 -14.33
C ASN A 87 1.57 -4.12 -15.28
N ASN A 88 1.15 -2.97 -14.76
CA ASN A 88 0.75 -1.81 -15.56
C ASN A 88 1.93 -1.26 -16.39
N ALA A 89 3.13 -1.22 -15.82
CA ALA A 89 4.35 -0.80 -16.51
C ALA A 89 4.74 -1.78 -17.62
N MET A 90 4.70 -3.09 -17.35
CA MET A 90 4.93 -4.13 -18.36
C MET A 90 3.92 -4.04 -19.50
N ASN A 91 2.63 -3.85 -19.20
CA ASN A 91 1.59 -3.71 -20.23
C ASN A 91 1.84 -2.50 -21.14
N ARG A 92 2.29 -1.37 -20.57
CA ARG A 92 2.69 -0.19 -21.36
C ARG A 92 3.95 -0.47 -22.18
N MET A 93 4.96 -1.10 -21.61
CA MET A 93 6.21 -1.45 -22.29
C MET A 93 5.94 -2.39 -23.47
N THR A 94 5.22 -3.49 -23.26
CA THR A 94 4.82 -4.42 -24.32
C THR A 94 4.04 -3.72 -25.42
N HIS A 95 3.16 -2.78 -25.07
CA HIS A 95 2.43 -2.01 -26.08
C HIS A 95 3.35 -1.08 -26.89
N MET A 96 4.26 -0.39 -26.21
CA MET A 96 5.25 0.48 -26.83
C MET A 96 6.20 -0.32 -27.74
N MET A 97 6.71 -1.46 -27.27
CA MET A 97 7.52 -2.38 -28.07
C MET A 97 6.78 -2.88 -29.30
N GLY A 98 5.48 -3.18 -29.18
CA GLY A 98 4.64 -3.55 -30.34
C GLY A 98 4.51 -2.41 -31.36
N GLN A 99 4.37 -1.16 -30.93
CA GLN A 99 4.36 0.00 -31.83
C GLN A 99 5.74 0.26 -32.46
N SER A 100 6.80 0.22 -31.66
CA SER A 100 8.19 0.35 -32.13
C SER A 100 8.56 -0.74 -33.11
N SER A 101 8.12 -1.99 -32.89
CA SER A 101 8.34 -3.11 -33.81
C SER A 101 7.63 -2.91 -35.15
N ARG A 102 6.38 -2.44 -35.13
CA ARG A 102 5.62 -2.16 -36.38
C ARG A 102 6.27 -1.03 -37.19
N THR A 103 6.67 0.04 -36.52
CA THR A 103 7.34 1.18 -37.16
C THR A 103 8.72 0.80 -37.69
N MET A 104 9.53 0.04 -36.92
CA MET A 104 10.80 -0.52 -37.42
C MET A 104 10.60 -1.44 -38.61
N THR A 105 9.62 -2.35 -38.57
CA THR A 105 9.37 -3.28 -39.68
C THR A 105 8.96 -2.54 -40.95
N ALA A 106 8.15 -1.49 -40.84
CA ALA A 106 7.80 -0.63 -41.96
C ALA A 106 9.02 0.15 -42.49
N ALA A 107 9.84 0.70 -41.58
CA ALA A 107 11.06 1.39 -41.94
C ALA A 107 12.08 0.47 -42.64
N GLN A 108 12.28 -0.75 -42.14
CA GLN A 108 13.15 -1.77 -42.74
C GLN A 108 12.67 -2.18 -44.14
N ARG A 109 11.35 -2.35 -44.33
CA ARG A 109 10.79 -2.63 -45.66
C ARG A 109 11.03 -1.51 -46.66
N ASN A 110 11.00 -0.25 -46.21
CA ASN A 110 11.18 0.93 -47.07
C ASN A 110 12.67 1.32 -47.27
N MET A 111 13.58 0.81 -46.44
CA MET A 111 15.03 1.02 -46.56
C MET A 111 15.77 -0.11 -47.27
N ASN A 112 15.05 -1.10 -47.84
CA ASN A 112 15.69 -2.21 -48.54
C ASN A 112 16.19 -1.72 -49.91
N PRO A 113 17.51 -1.60 -50.15
CA PRO A 113 18.04 -0.99 -51.37
C PRO A 113 17.98 -1.91 -52.62
N GLU A 114 17.46 -3.13 -52.47
CA GLU A 114 17.27 -4.10 -53.56
C GLU A 114 15.84 -4.13 -54.15
N ARG A 115 14.98 -3.18 -53.74
CA ARG A 115 13.70 -2.84 -54.42
C ARG A 115 13.67 -1.34 -54.73
#